data_AF-A0A0Q4LAB3-F1
#
_entry.id   AF-A0A0Q4LAB3-F1
#
_cell.length_a   1.000
_cell.length_b   1.000
_cell.length_c   1.000
_cell.angle_alpha   90.00
_cell.angle_beta   90.00
_cell.angle_gamma   90.00
#
_symmetry.space_group_name_H-M   'P 1'
#
loop_
_entity.id
_entity.type
_entity.pdbx_description
1 polymer ?
#
loop_
_entity_poly.entity_id
_entity_poly.type
_entity_poly.pdbx_seq_one_letter_code
_entity_poly.pdbx_strand_id
1 'polypeptide(L)'
;MRNKKLELLQPFVGNWTTQGRTVDGKSIIGTDVYKWIDGAFFMIHYVDVNLADVKTSSVEIIHYDELEDVFRTQAFGSDGSISISTIKYLITSFSFLPIVSVFRVNLSLIK
;
A
#
# COMPACT_ATOMS: atom_id res chain seq x y z
N MET A 1 -2.04 -11.65 -22.22
CA MET A 1 -3.12 -10.68 -21.91
C MET A 1 -3.05 -10.33 -20.43
N ARG A 2 -3.36 -9.11 -20.02
CA ARG A 2 -3.32 -8.69 -18.60
C ARG A 2 -4.35 -9.48 -17.78
N ASN A 3 -3.96 -9.95 -16.60
CA ASN A 3 -4.87 -10.63 -15.69
C ASN A 3 -5.98 -9.67 -15.21
N LYS A 4 -7.25 -10.11 -15.25
CA LYS A 4 -8.39 -9.29 -14.80
C LYS A 4 -8.35 -8.97 -13.30
N LYS A 5 -7.63 -9.73 -12.50
CA LYS A 5 -7.46 -9.46 -11.07
C LYS A 5 -6.78 -8.12 -10.81
N LEU A 6 -5.94 -7.65 -11.73
CA LEU A 6 -5.28 -6.33 -11.63
C LEU A 6 -6.29 -5.17 -11.62
N GLU A 7 -7.51 -5.34 -12.15
CA GLU A 7 -8.58 -4.33 -12.06
C GLU A 7 -9.00 -4.06 -10.61
N LEU A 8 -8.77 -5.00 -9.69
CA LEU A 8 -9.05 -4.81 -8.26
C LEU A 8 -8.17 -3.71 -7.65
N LEU A 9 -7.03 -3.39 -8.27
CA LEU A 9 -6.14 -2.33 -7.81
C LEU A 9 -6.51 -0.96 -8.39
N GLN A 10 -7.35 -0.91 -9.43
CA GLN A 10 -7.71 0.33 -10.11
C GLN A 10 -8.31 1.40 -9.18
N PRO A 11 -9.14 1.07 -8.17
CA PRO A 11 -9.68 2.07 -7.25
C PRO A 11 -8.63 2.80 -6.39
N PHE A 12 -7.42 2.23 -6.23
CA PHE A 12 -6.36 2.86 -5.44
C PHE A 12 -5.58 3.91 -6.22
N VAL A 13 -5.61 3.86 -7.56
CA VAL A 13 -4.83 4.75 -8.42
C VAL A 13 -5.16 6.21 -8.14
N GLY A 14 -4.15 6.99 -7.77
CA GLY A 14 -4.31 8.40 -7.41
C GLY A 14 -3.37 8.84 -6.29
N ASN A 15 -3.62 10.06 -5.80
CA ASN A 15 -2.93 10.66 -4.67
C ASN A 15 -3.90 10.76 -3.48
N TRP A 16 -3.42 10.35 -2.31
CA TRP A 16 -4.23 10.24 -1.10
C TRP A 16 -3.58 11.02 0.02
N THR A 17 -4.40 11.61 0.89
CA THR A 17 -3.98 12.02 2.23
C THR A 17 -4.37 10.93 3.21
N THR A 18 -3.44 10.63 4.10
CA THR A 18 -3.57 9.53 5.05
C THR A 18 -3.53 10.09 6.44
N GLN A 19 -4.54 9.76 7.24
CA GLN A 19 -4.60 10.15 8.64
C GLN A 19 -5.00 8.95 9.50
N GLY A 20 -4.33 8.79 10.63
CA GLY A 20 -4.57 7.67 11.52
C GLY A 20 -4.05 7.89 12.91
N ARG A 21 -4.27 6.89 13.77
CA ARG A 21 -3.63 6.80 15.06
C ARG A 21 -3.11 5.40 15.31
N THR A 22 -2.01 5.34 16.03
CA THR A 22 -1.46 4.08 16.51
C THR A 22 -2.24 3.53 17.71
N VAL A 23 -2.03 2.26 18.06
CA VAL A 23 -2.63 1.67 19.28
C VAL A 23 -2.20 2.42 20.54
N ASP A 24 -0.96 2.89 20.59
CA ASP A 24 -0.43 3.76 21.67
C ASP A 24 -0.83 5.24 21.51
N GLY A 25 -1.70 5.57 20.55
CA GLY A 25 -2.36 6.89 20.43
C GLY A 25 -1.60 7.95 19.64
N LYS A 26 -0.42 7.63 19.08
CA LYS A 26 0.37 8.55 18.24
C LYS A 26 -0.33 8.83 16.92
N SER A 27 -0.28 10.07 16.47
CA SER A 27 -0.86 10.47 15.19
C SER A 27 -0.03 9.98 14.01
N ILE A 28 -0.72 9.63 12.93
CA ILE A 28 -0.15 9.35 11.61
C ILE A 28 -0.76 10.37 10.66
N ILE A 29 0.08 11.12 9.95
CA ILE A 29 -0.34 12.01 8.87
C ILE A 29 0.64 11.85 7.72
N GLY A 30 0.14 11.66 6.51
CA GLY A 30 1.00 11.54 5.34
C GLY A 30 0.24 11.50 4.03
N THR A 31 0.93 11.02 3.00
CA THR A 31 0.44 10.89 1.64
C THR A 31 0.82 9.54 1.05
N ASP A 32 -0.09 9.01 0.24
CA ASP A 32 0.09 7.76 -0.49
C ASP A 32 -0.19 8.01 -1.98
N VAL A 33 0.67 7.49 -2.86
CA VAL A 33 0.54 7.64 -4.31
C VAL A 33 0.60 6.28 -4.98
N TYR A 34 -0.48 5.90 -5.64
CA TYR A 34 -0.57 4.65 -6.40
C TYR A 34 -0.60 4.94 -7.89
N LYS A 35 0.35 4.36 -8.64
CA LYS A 35 0.45 4.52 -10.09
C LYS A 35 0.78 3.20 -10.78
N TRP A 36 0.23 3.00 -11.97
CA TRP A 36 0.66 1.92 -12.84
C TRP A 36 2.01 2.25 -13.50
N ILE A 37 2.86 1.23 -13.66
CA ILE A 37 3.96 1.26 -14.65
C ILE A 37 3.37 1.00 -16.04
N ASP A 38 4.04 1.45 -17.10
CA ASP A 38 3.67 1.12 -18.48
C ASP A 38 3.38 -0.37 -18.67
N GLY A 39 2.31 -0.67 -19.40
CA GLY A 39 1.76 -2.03 -19.54
C GLY A 39 0.87 -2.48 -18.37
N ALA A 40 0.90 -1.77 -17.23
CA ALA A 40 0.01 -1.93 -16.09
C ALA A 40 -0.07 -3.36 -15.53
N PHE A 41 1.08 -4.04 -15.51
CA PHE A 41 1.30 -5.32 -14.82
C PHE A 41 1.81 -5.13 -13.38
N PHE A 42 2.46 -3.99 -13.14
CA PHE A 42 3.05 -3.62 -11.86
C PHE A 42 2.49 -2.27 -11.43
N MET A 43 2.09 -2.16 -10.16
CA MET A 43 1.71 -0.90 -9.53
C MET A 43 2.82 -0.47 -8.59
N ILE A 44 3.19 0.81 -8.65
CA ILE A 44 4.06 1.44 -7.67
C ILE A 44 3.18 2.17 -6.67
N HIS A 45 3.49 1.98 -5.39
CA HIS A 45 2.90 2.66 -4.26
C HIS A 45 4.01 3.45 -3.54
N TYR A 46 3.89 4.77 -3.48
CA TYR A 46 4.78 5.61 -2.67
C TYR A 46 4.09 6.00 -1.38
N VAL A 47 4.82 5.94 -0.27
CA VAL A 47 4.39 6.35 1.06
C VAL A 47 5.32 7.45 1.55
N ASP A 48 4.75 8.55 2.04
CA ASP A 48 5.46 9.55 2.84
C ASP A 48 4.58 9.91 4.04
N VAL A 49 4.96 9.44 5.23
CA VAL A 49 4.17 9.58 6.47
C VAL A 49 5.02 10.12 7.61
N ASN A 50 4.41 10.94 8.44
CA ASN A 50 4.91 11.32 9.76
C ASN A 50 4.16 10.50 10.81
N LEU A 51 4.92 9.68 11.55
CA LEU A 51 4.47 8.92 12.71
C LEU A 51 4.93 9.65 13.97
N ALA A 52 4.03 10.38 14.62
CA ALA A 52 4.40 11.41 15.59
C ALA A 52 5.44 12.38 14.99
N ASP A 53 6.70 12.33 15.45
CA ASP A 53 7.80 13.18 14.99
C ASP A 53 8.83 12.43 14.12
N VAL A 54 8.53 11.17 13.76
CA VAL A 54 9.40 10.35 12.91
C VAL A 54 8.86 10.34 11.49
N LYS A 55 9.65 10.88 10.56
CA LYS A 55 9.36 10.80 9.13
C LYS A 55 9.77 9.43 8.59
N THR A 56 8.82 8.75 7.94
CA THR A 56 9.01 7.46 7.28
C THR A 56 8.52 7.55 5.86
N SER A 57 9.32 7.07 4.91
CA SER A 57 8.90 6.96 3.51
C SER A 57 9.28 5.61 2.94
N SER A 58 8.52 5.15 1.96
CA SER A 58 8.82 3.89 1.27
C SER A 58 8.30 3.91 -0.17
N VAL A 59 8.87 3.01 -0.96
CA VAL A 59 8.31 2.62 -2.26
C VAL A 59 7.99 1.13 -2.24
N GLU A 60 6.81 0.77 -2.71
CA GLU A 60 6.34 -0.59 -2.79
C GLU A 60 5.95 -0.91 -4.24
N ILE A 61 6.34 -2.09 -4.72
CA ILE A 61 5.94 -2.63 -6.01
C ILE A 61 4.94 -3.75 -5.75
N ILE A 62 3.78 -3.66 -6.38
CA ILE A 62 2.68 -4.61 -6.27
C ILE A 62 2.47 -5.29 -7.63
N HIS A 63 2.37 -6.61 -7.64
CA HIS A 63 1.99 -7.38 -8.82
C HIS A 63 1.09 -8.55 -8.46
N TYR A 64 0.43 -9.12 -9.47
CA TYR A 64 -0.37 -10.32 -9.32
C TYR A 64 0.49 -11.55 -9.66
N ASP A 65 0.43 -12.57 -8.80
CA ASP A 65 1.04 -13.88 -8.99
C ASP A 65 -0.05 -14.86 -9.41
N GLU A 66 -0.05 -15.21 -10.69
CA GLU A 66 -1.09 -16.06 -11.29
C GLU A 66 -1.03 -17.50 -10.81
N LEU A 67 0.15 -17.98 -10.41
CA LEU A 67 0.34 -19.37 -9.98
C LEU A 67 -0.32 -19.60 -8.61
N GLU A 68 -0.19 -18.64 -7.72
CA GLU A 68 -0.64 -18.73 -6.33
C GLU A 68 -1.98 -18.02 -6.07
N ASP A 69 -2.54 -17.33 -7.08
CA ASP A 69 -3.76 -16.48 -7.00
C ASP A 69 -3.69 -15.47 -5.84
N VAL A 70 -2.60 -14.72 -5.78
CA VAL A 70 -2.34 -13.69 -4.76
C VAL A 70 -1.70 -12.45 -5.37
N PHE A 71 -1.80 -11.31 -4.70
CA PHE A 71 -0.90 -10.19 -4.97
C PHE A 71 0.37 -10.36 -4.14
N ARG A 72 1.50 -10.07 -4.76
CA ARG A 72 2.80 -9.98 -4.08
C ARG A 72 3.18 -8.52 -4.01
N THR A 73 3.80 -8.15 -2.89
CA THR A 73 4.40 -6.83 -2.74
C THR A 73 5.83 -6.93 -2.27
N GLN A 74 6.64 -5.98 -2.71
CA GLN A 74 7.97 -5.76 -2.18
C GLN A 74 8.16 -4.28 -1.91
N ALA A 75 8.55 -3.95 -0.68
CA ALA A 75 8.70 -2.58 -0.23
C ALA A 75 10.13 -2.29 0.21
N PHE A 76 10.54 -1.03 -0.02
CA PHE A 76 11.86 -0.50 0.28
C PHE A 76 11.67 0.78 1.11
N GLY A 77 12.08 0.73 2.37
CA GLY A 77 11.96 1.83 3.32
C GLY A 77 13.14 2.80 3.27
N SER A 78 12.91 4.05 3.66
CA SER A 78 13.95 5.08 3.78
C SER A 78 15.01 4.79 4.84
N ASP A 79 14.74 3.85 5.74
CA ASP A 79 15.68 3.33 6.75
C ASP A 79 16.55 2.17 6.22
N GLY A 80 16.40 1.80 4.95
CA GLY A 80 17.09 0.66 4.33
C GLY A 80 16.39 -0.68 4.55
N SER A 81 15.20 -0.70 5.18
CA SER A 81 14.42 -1.92 5.33
C SER A 81 13.90 -2.44 3.99
N ILE A 82 13.83 -3.76 3.86
CA ILE A 82 13.21 -4.46 2.74
C ILE A 82 12.17 -5.41 3.31
N SER A 83 10.96 -5.38 2.77
CA SER A 83 9.95 -6.38 3.09
C SER A 83 9.36 -7.00 1.84
N ILE A 84 8.84 -8.21 2.01
CA ILE A 84 8.06 -8.92 1.01
C ILE A 84 6.75 -9.33 1.69
N SER A 85 5.64 -9.18 1.00
CA SER A 85 4.32 -9.54 1.53
C SER A 85 3.45 -10.21 0.47
N THR A 86 2.47 -10.97 0.95
CA THR A 86 1.47 -11.63 0.12
C THR A 86 0.09 -11.15 0.56
N ILE A 87 -0.68 -10.61 -0.38
CA ILE A 87 -2.05 -10.12 -0.14
C ILE A 87 -3.00 -11.09 -0.83
N LYS A 88 -3.88 -11.71 -0.05
CA LYS A 88 -4.97 -12.53 -0.55
C LYS A 88 -6.29 -11.82 -0.31
N TYR A 89 -7.04 -11.62 -1.39
CA TYR A 89 -8.40 -11.12 -1.28
C TYR A 89 -9.33 -12.27 -0.89
N LEU A 90 -9.87 -12.24 0.33
CA LEU A 90 -10.95 -13.11 0.76
C LEU A 90 -12.26 -12.32 0.64
N ILE A 91 -13.26 -12.87 -0.05
CA ILE A 91 -14.56 -12.23 -0.32
C ILE A 91 -15.35 -11.86 0.97
N THR A 92 -14.82 -12.09 2.16
CA THR A 92 -15.46 -11.76 3.45
C THR A 92 -14.80 -10.65 4.28
N SER A 93 -13.68 -10.04 3.87
CA SER A 93 -13.19 -8.75 4.42
C SER A 93 -11.82 -8.40 3.83
N PHE A 94 -11.56 -7.10 3.70
CA PHE A 94 -10.26 -6.54 3.33
C PHE A 94 -9.35 -6.53 4.55
N SER A 95 -8.29 -7.37 4.58
CA SER A 95 -7.17 -7.22 5.52
C SER A 95 -5.92 -6.82 4.73
N PHE A 96 -5.60 -5.52 4.80
CA PHE A 96 -4.33 -5.00 4.30
C PHE A 96 -3.28 -5.24 5.39
N LEU A 97 -2.20 -5.96 5.07
CA LEU A 97 -1.02 -6.04 5.93
C LEU A 97 0.25 -5.58 5.20
N PRO A 98 0.46 -4.28 4.89
CA PRO A 98 1.79 -3.77 4.58
C PRO A 98 2.56 -3.52 5.89
N ILE A 99 3.85 -3.18 5.81
CA ILE A 99 4.81 -2.97 6.92
C ILE A 99 4.31 -2.10 8.10
N VAL A 100 3.19 -1.42 7.95
CA VAL A 100 2.58 -0.54 8.94
C VAL A 100 1.29 -1.16 9.50
N SER A 101 1.34 -2.43 9.92
CA SER A 101 0.15 -3.17 10.37
C SER A 101 0.02 -3.31 11.87
N VAL A 102 -0.29 -2.20 12.53
CA VAL A 102 -1.04 -2.21 13.80
C VAL A 102 -1.98 -0.99 13.89
N PHE A 103 -2.40 -0.34 12.80
CA PHE A 103 -3.04 0.99 12.89
C PHE A 103 -4.40 1.07 12.21
N ARG A 104 -5.30 1.87 12.79
CA ARG A 104 -6.56 2.28 12.16
C ARG A 104 -6.27 3.53 11.34
N VAL A 105 -6.18 3.36 10.02
CA VAL A 105 -5.83 4.41 9.07
C VAL A 105 -7.05 4.74 8.22
N ASN A 106 -7.42 6.03 8.14
CA ASN A 106 -8.41 6.53 7.22
C ASN A 106 -7.68 7.16 6.03
N LEU A 107 -7.97 6.64 4.83
CA LEU A 107 -7.50 7.21 3.56
C LEU A 107 -8.57 8.15 3.02
N SER A 108 -8.18 9.37 2.64
CA SER A 108 -9.04 10.30 1.89
C SER A 108 -8.39 10.72 0.58
N LEU A 109 -9.15 10.66 -0.51
CA LEU A 109 -8.71 11.14 -1.83
C LEU A 109 -8.50 12.66 -1.78
N ILE A 110 -7.38 13.11 -2.34
CA ILE A 110 -7.19 14.52 -2.68
C ILE A 110 -7.79 14.71 -4.08
N LYS A 111 -8.87 15.50 -4.18
CA LYS A 111 -9.42 15.94 -5.47
C LYS A 111 -8.71 17.18 -5.98
#